data_AF-A0A5B6Z795-F1
#
_entry.id   AF-A0A5B6Z795-F1
#
_cell.length_a   1.000
_cell.length_b   1.000
_cell.length_c   1.000
_cell.angle_alpha   90.00
_cell.angle_beta   90.00
_cell.angle_gamma   90.00
#
_symmetry.space_group_name_H-M   'P 1'
#
loop_
_entity.id
_entity.type
_entity.pdbx_description
1 polymer ?
#
loop_
_entity_poly.entity_id
_entity_poly.type
_entity_poly.pdbx_seq_one_letter_code
_entity_poly.pdbx_strand_id
1 'polypeptide(L)'
;GEKLGLWIVVPQQLIVEVGVNIIYMVTGGTSLQKFHDLVCKDCKNIKLTYFIMIFASAHFVLSHLPNFNSISGVSLAAAVMSLSYSTIAWTASVNKGVQEDVEYGYKAKTAAGTVFNFFSALGDVAFAYAGHSVVLEIQATIPS
;
A
#
# COMPACT_ATOMS: atom_id res chain seq x y z
N GLY A 1 -12.55 -29.57 -13.82
CA GLY A 1 -11.30 -30.10 -14.42
C GLY A 1 -10.12 -29.39 -13.81
N GLU A 2 -9.10 -30.14 -13.42
CA GLU A 2 -7.93 -29.67 -12.62
C GLU A 2 -7.17 -28.49 -13.25
N LYS A 3 -7.27 -28.30 -14.58
CA LYS A 3 -6.65 -27.17 -15.29
C LYS A 3 -7.54 -25.93 -15.44
N LEU A 4 -8.85 -26.03 -15.21
CA LEU A 4 -9.79 -24.92 -15.42
C LEU A 4 -9.63 -23.83 -14.35
N GLY A 5 -9.34 -24.23 -13.11
CA GLY A 5 -9.07 -23.29 -12.01
C GLY A 5 -7.83 -22.45 -12.27
N LEU A 6 -6.75 -23.07 -12.77
CA LEU A 6 -5.51 -22.37 -13.09
C LEU A 6 -5.70 -21.29 -14.16
N TRP A 7 -6.43 -21.61 -15.24
CA TRP A 7 -6.68 -20.66 -16.34
C TRP A 7 -7.60 -19.49 -15.95
N ILE A 8 -8.39 -19.62 -14.88
CA ILE A 8 -9.24 -18.53 -14.37
C ILE A 8 -8.49 -17.68 -13.36
N VAL A 9 -7.71 -18.31 -12.47
CA VAL A 9 -7.02 -17.62 -11.37
C VAL A 9 -5.80 -16.85 -11.84
N VAL A 10 -5.00 -17.41 -12.75
CA VAL A 10 -3.74 -16.78 -13.21
C VAL A 10 -3.96 -15.43 -13.88
N PRO A 11 -4.93 -15.25 -14.80
CA PRO A 11 -5.21 -13.94 -15.39
C PRO A 11 -5.62 -12.91 -14.33
N GLN A 12 -6.44 -13.32 -13.35
CA GLN A 12 -6.88 -12.41 -12.30
C GLN A 12 -5.72 -12.01 -11.37
N GLN A 13 -4.85 -12.95 -11.01
CA GLN A 13 -3.63 -12.66 -10.23
C GLN A 13 -2.70 -11.69 -10.98
N LEU A 14 -2.50 -11.90 -12.28
CA LEU A 14 -1.64 -11.04 -13.09
C LEU A 14 -2.20 -9.62 -13.18
N ILE A 15 -3.52 -9.46 -13.36
CA ILE A 15 -4.17 -8.14 -13.35
C ILE A 15 -3.95 -7.43 -12.01
N VAL A 16 -4.14 -8.14 -10.89
CA VAL A 16 -3.94 -7.57 -9.55
C VAL A 16 -2.49 -7.19 -9.32
N GLU A 17 -1.53 -8.05 -9.67
CA GLU A 17 -0.10 -7.80 -9.48
C GLU A 17 0.39 -6.60 -10.31
N VAL A 18 -0.02 -6.49 -11.57
CA VAL A 18 0.27 -5.32 -12.41
C VAL A 18 -0.36 -4.05 -11.81
N GLY A 19 -1.60 -4.13 -11.35
CA GLY A 19 -2.28 -3.02 -10.69
C GLY A 19 -1.57 -2.54 -9.44
N VAL A 20 -1.16 -3.48 -8.56
CA VAL A 20 -0.41 -3.18 -7.33
C VAL A 20 0.93 -2.50 -7.65
N ASN A 21 1.67 -3.00 -8.64
CA ASN A 21 2.94 -2.38 -9.05
C ASN A 21 2.75 -0.94 -9.53
N ILE A 22 1.70 -0.66 -10.31
CA ILE A 22 1.40 0.71 -10.77
C ILE A 22 1.06 1.62 -9.58
N ILE A 23 0.15 1.17 -8.71
CA ILE A 23 -0.28 1.95 -7.54
C ILE A 23 0.90 2.21 -6.60
N TYR A 24 1.78 1.23 -6.42
CA TYR A 24 2.97 1.35 -5.59
C TYR A 24 3.93 2.41 -6.13
N MET A 25 4.20 2.43 -7.43
CA MET A 25 5.04 3.46 -8.07
C MET A 25 4.43 4.86 -7.93
N VAL A 26 3.12 5.00 -8.14
CA VAL A 26 2.41 6.29 -8.02
C VAL A 26 2.40 6.78 -6.57
N THR A 27 2.14 5.89 -5.62
CA THR A 27 2.11 6.19 -4.18
C THR A 27 3.51 6.57 -3.67
N GLY A 28 4.55 5.85 -4.09
CA GLY A 28 5.94 6.15 -3.78
C GLY A 28 6.37 7.52 -4.30
N GLY A 29 6.07 7.82 -5.57
CA GLY A 29 6.33 9.14 -6.15
C GLY A 29 5.58 10.28 -5.45
N THR A 30 4.31 10.04 -5.08
CA THR A 30 3.50 11.03 -4.34
C THR A 30 4.04 11.27 -2.94
N SER A 31 4.52 10.22 -2.27
CA SER A 31 5.13 10.32 -0.94
C SER A 31 6.43 11.13 -0.99
N LEU A 32 7.26 10.90 -2.01
CA LEU A 32 8.50 11.66 -2.22
C LEU A 32 8.22 13.13 -2.55
N GLN A 33 7.18 13.40 -3.35
CA GLN A 33 6.72 14.77 -3.61
C GLN A 33 6.33 15.48 -2.32
N LYS A 34 5.50 14.85 -1.47
CA LYS A 34 5.10 15.45 -0.19
C LYS A 34 6.28 15.69 0.74
N PHE A 35 7.25 14.77 0.77
CA PHE A 35 8.48 14.96 1.54
C PHE A 35 9.27 16.17 1.03
N HIS A 36 9.44 16.30 -0.28
CA HIS A 36 10.09 17.45 -0.89
C HIS A 36 9.38 18.76 -0.52
N ASP A 37 8.04 18.80 -0.59
CA ASP A 37 7.26 20.01 -0.28
C ASP A 37 7.32 20.38 1.21
N LEU A 38 7.51 19.41 2.10
CA LEU A 38 7.71 19.65 3.54
C LEU A 38 9.11 20.22 3.84
N VAL A 39 10.14 19.76 3.13
CA VAL A 39 11.54 20.16 3.35
C VAL A 39 11.87 21.48 2.66
N CYS A 40 11.34 21.72 1.45
CA CYS A 40 11.59 22.93 0.67
C CYS A 40 10.28 23.66 0.33
N LYS A 41 9.86 24.58 1.20
CA LYS A 41 8.62 25.35 1.05
C LYS A 41 8.61 26.34 -0.13
N ASP A 42 9.79 26.79 -0.57
CA ASP A 42 9.97 27.77 -1.67
C ASP A 42 10.55 27.15 -2.96
N CYS A 43 10.59 25.82 -3.05
CA CYS A 43 11.08 25.14 -4.26
C CYS A 43 10.05 25.18 -5.40
N LYS A 44 10.56 25.15 -6.64
CA LYS A 44 9.72 25.08 -7.84
C LYS A 44 8.87 23.81 -7.82
N ASN A 45 7.59 23.94 -8.15
CA ASN A 45 6.70 22.80 -8.31
C ASN A 45 7.21 21.87 -9.42
N ILE A 46 7.73 20.71 -9.03
CA ILE A 46 8.14 19.65 -9.94
C ILE A 46 6.93 18.75 -10.22
N LYS A 47 6.74 18.33 -11.47
CA LYS A 47 5.64 17.41 -11.82
C LYS A 47 5.82 16.07 -11.11
N LEU A 48 4.71 15.50 -10.62
CA LEU A 48 4.66 14.18 -9.98
C LEU A 48 5.36 13.08 -10.81
N THR A 49 5.27 13.16 -12.15
CA THR A 49 5.94 12.22 -13.06
C THR A 49 7.45 12.11 -12.82
N TYR A 50 8.14 13.21 -12.49
CA TYR A 50 9.57 13.17 -12.20
C TYR A 50 9.86 12.45 -10.88
N PHE A 51 9.05 12.68 -9.84
CA PHE A 51 9.18 11.96 -8.58
C PHE A 51 8.91 10.45 -8.74
N ILE A 52 7.94 10.07 -9.58
CA ILE A 52 7.70 8.67 -9.94
C ILE A 52 8.92 8.07 -10.65
N MET A 53 9.52 8.78 -11.61
CA MET A 53 10.72 8.28 -12.31
C MET A 53 11.94 8.16 -11.38
N ILE A 54 12.12 9.06 -10.43
CA ILE A 54 13.18 8.97 -9.41
C ILE A 54 12.96 7.75 -8.52
N PHE A 55 11.72 7.51 -8.07
CA PHE A 55 11.40 6.34 -7.27
C PHE A 55 11.57 5.03 -8.05
N ALA A 56 11.21 5.03 -9.33
CA ALA A 56 11.36 3.90 -10.23
C ALA A 56 12.83 3.58 -10.53
N SER A 57 13.70 4.60 -10.70
CA SER A 57 15.13 4.36 -10.95
C SER A 57 15.83 3.72 -9.75
N ALA A 58 15.48 4.13 -8.52
CA ALA A 58 15.95 3.46 -7.31
C ALA A 58 15.52 1.98 -7.26
N HIS A 59 14.25 1.68 -7.59
CA HIS A 59 13.76 0.30 -7.67
C HIS A 59 14.45 -0.52 -8.77
N PHE A 60 14.75 0.10 -9.92
CA PHE A 60 15.49 -0.55 -11.00
C PHE A 60 16.89 -0.96 -10.55
N VAL A 61 17.61 -0.10 -9.81
CA VAL A 61 18.92 -0.46 -9.25
C VAL A 61 18.79 -1.57 -8.20
N LEU A 62 17.77 -1.50 -7.34
CA LEU A 62 17.50 -2.54 -6.34
C LEU A 62 17.15 -3.89 -7.00
N SER A 63 16.48 -3.91 -8.15
CA SER A 63 16.16 -5.15 -8.89
C SER A 63 17.38 -5.88 -9.45
N HIS A 64 18.51 -5.17 -9.60
CA HIS A 64 19.78 -5.77 -10.01
C HIS A 64 20.55 -6.40 -8.83
N LEU A 65 20.13 -6.23 -7.57
CA LEU A 65 20.79 -6.84 -6.42
C LEU A 65 20.27 -8.27 -6.20
N PRO A 66 21.10 -9.32 -6.39
CA PRO A 66 20.66 -10.71 -6.47
C PRO A 66 20.68 -11.44 -5.12
N ASN A 67 20.63 -10.72 -3.98
CA ASN A 67 21.02 -11.32 -2.70
C ASN A 67 19.82 -11.69 -1.82
N PHE A 68 19.65 -12.99 -1.55
CA PHE A 68 18.64 -13.55 -0.64
C PHE A 68 18.72 -12.99 0.81
N ASN A 69 19.87 -12.44 1.23
CA ASN A 69 19.99 -11.72 2.51
C ASN A 69 19.14 -10.43 2.58
N SER A 70 18.76 -9.84 1.44
CA SER A 70 17.88 -8.66 1.40
C SER A 70 16.45 -8.98 1.79
N ILE A 71 15.97 -10.22 1.67
CA ILE A 71 14.59 -10.56 2.05
C ILE A 71 14.38 -10.39 3.55
N SER A 72 15.32 -10.84 4.38
CA SER A 72 15.28 -10.61 5.83
C SER A 72 15.48 -9.15 6.20
N GLY A 73 16.38 -8.42 5.50
CA GLY A 73 16.59 -6.99 5.73
C GLY A 73 15.37 -6.12 5.36
N VAL A 74 14.74 -6.42 4.23
CA VAL A 74 13.50 -5.76 3.77
C VAL A 74 12.35 -6.11 4.70
N SER A 75 12.24 -7.36 5.16
CA SER A 75 11.25 -7.77 6.16
C SER A 75 11.43 -7.01 7.49
N LEU A 76 12.66 -6.87 7.98
CA LEU A 76 12.96 -6.08 9.18
C LEU A 76 12.58 -4.61 8.97
N ALA A 77 12.95 -4.01 7.84
CA ALA A 77 12.58 -2.63 7.52
C ALA A 77 11.05 -2.46 7.43
N ALA A 78 10.35 -3.41 6.81
CA ALA A 78 8.89 -3.42 6.74
C ALA A 78 8.25 -3.52 8.14
N ALA A 79 8.79 -4.36 9.03
CA ALA A 79 8.34 -4.46 10.41
C ALA A 79 8.55 -3.15 11.18
N VAL A 80 9.72 -2.53 11.06
CA VAL A 80 10.02 -1.23 11.68
C VAL A 80 9.09 -0.14 11.15
N MET A 81 8.84 -0.08 9.85
CA MET A 81 7.89 0.87 9.25
C MET A 81 6.46 0.63 9.77
N SER A 82 6.01 -0.62 9.84
CA SER A 82 4.68 -0.98 10.36
C SER A 82 4.49 -0.52 11.81
N LEU A 83 5.47 -0.80 12.67
CA LEU A 83 5.47 -0.35 14.07
C LEU A 83 5.48 1.18 14.17
N SER A 84 6.27 1.86 13.33
CA SER A 84 6.36 3.32 13.32
C SER A 84 5.04 3.97 12.90
N TYR A 85 4.43 3.50 11.79
CA TYR A 85 3.13 4.01 11.32
C TYR A 85 2.02 3.76 12.33
N SER A 86 1.96 2.56 12.93
CA SER A 86 1.01 2.26 14.00
C SER A 86 1.22 3.19 15.20
N THR A 87 2.48 3.42 15.59
CA THR A 87 2.83 4.29 16.71
C THR A 87 2.38 5.73 16.49
N ILE A 88 2.64 6.26 15.30
CA ILE A 88 2.17 7.60 14.91
C ILE A 88 0.64 7.66 14.92
N ALA A 89 -0.03 6.63 14.40
CA ALA A 89 -1.49 6.60 14.33
C ALA A 89 -2.14 6.70 15.72
N TRP A 90 -1.78 5.81 16.66
CA TRP A 90 -2.40 5.86 18.00
C TRP A 90 -1.94 7.07 18.80
N THR A 91 -0.67 7.49 18.69
CA THR A 91 -0.17 8.69 19.38
C THR A 91 -0.89 9.95 18.90
N ALA A 92 -1.11 10.10 17.60
CA ALA A 92 -1.86 11.22 17.03
C ALA A 92 -3.32 11.20 17.47
N SER A 93 -3.96 10.01 17.52
CA SER A 93 -5.33 9.86 18.02
C SER A 93 -5.44 10.28 19.49
N VAL A 94 -4.51 9.84 20.35
CA VAL A 94 -4.49 10.22 21.76
C VAL A 94 -4.28 11.72 21.94
N ASN A 95 -3.33 12.32 21.22
CA ASN A 95 -3.07 13.77 21.29
C ASN A 95 -4.24 14.62 20.80
N LYS A 96 -4.96 14.17 19.77
CA LYS A 96 -6.12 14.91 19.24
C LYS A 96 -7.32 14.83 20.19
N GLY A 97 -7.43 13.76 20.98
CA GLY A 97 -8.54 13.52 21.89
C GLY A 97 -9.86 13.26 21.17
N VAL A 98 -10.95 13.17 21.94
CA VAL A 98 -12.31 13.06 21.40
C VAL A 98 -12.71 14.41 20.83
N GLN A 99 -13.05 14.45 19.54
CA GLN A 99 -13.62 15.64 18.92
C GLN A 99 -15.12 15.69 19.17
N GLU A 100 -15.60 16.82 19.66
CA GLU A 100 -17.02 17.14 19.75
C GLU A 100 -17.56 17.52 18.36
N ASP A 101 -18.83 17.19 18.06
CA ASP A 101 -19.52 17.51 16.79
C ASP A 101 -19.02 16.75 15.53
N VAL A 102 -18.66 15.48 15.66
CA VAL A 102 -18.31 14.63 14.50
C VAL A 102 -19.53 13.95 13.90
N GLU A 103 -19.82 14.24 12.62
CA GLU A 103 -20.87 13.56 11.86
C GLU A 103 -20.38 12.19 11.35
N TYR A 104 -20.89 11.10 11.92
CA TYR A 104 -20.59 9.72 11.49
C TYR A 104 -21.43 9.24 10.30
N GLY A 105 -22.01 10.17 9.54
CA GLY A 105 -22.87 9.88 8.39
C GLY A 105 -22.10 9.48 7.13
N TYR A 106 -22.85 9.10 6.08
CA TYR A 106 -22.28 8.84 4.77
C TYR A 106 -21.62 10.11 4.20
N LYS A 107 -20.33 10.02 3.85
CA LYS A 107 -19.60 11.14 3.24
C LYS A 107 -20.19 11.61 1.91
N ALA A 108 -20.84 10.72 1.15
CA ALA A 108 -21.49 11.06 -0.11
C ALA A 108 -22.97 11.42 0.11
N LYS A 109 -23.38 12.59 -0.37
CA LYS A 109 -24.78 13.05 -0.30
C LYS A 109 -25.65 12.49 -1.43
N THR A 110 -25.08 11.74 -2.37
CA THR A 110 -25.77 11.16 -3.53
C THR A 110 -25.76 9.63 -3.46
N ALA A 111 -26.86 9.00 -3.88
CA ALA A 111 -27.00 7.54 -3.85
C ALA A 111 -25.89 6.82 -4.64
N ALA A 112 -25.51 7.34 -5.82
CA ALA A 112 -24.41 6.80 -6.61
C ALA A 112 -23.07 6.91 -5.87
N GLY A 113 -22.79 8.04 -5.21
CA GLY A 113 -21.57 8.22 -4.43
C GLY A 113 -21.48 7.28 -3.23
N THR A 114 -22.61 6.99 -2.58
CA THR A 114 -22.66 5.99 -1.49
C THR A 114 -22.33 4.59 -2.00
N VAL A 115 -22.87 4.20 -3.16
CA VAL A 115 -22.59 2.89 -3.78
C VAL A 115 -21.11 2.78 -4.18
N PHE A 116 -20.53 3.80 -4.82
CA PHE A 116 -19.11 3.79 -5.16
C PHE A 116 -18.19 3.76 -3.93
N ASN A 117 -18.52 4.50 -2.88
CA ASN A 117 -17.79 4.45 -1.61
C ASN A 117 -17.89 3.07 -0.95
N PHE A 118 -19.05 2.42 -1.02
CA PHE A 118 -19.23 1.06 -0.52
C PHE A 118 -18.34 0.06 -1.27
N PHE A 119 -18.33 0.08 -2.60
CA PHE A 119 -17.44 -0.78 -3.39
C PHE A 119 -15.96 -0.49 -3.14
N SER A 120 -15.60 0.78 -2.96
CA SER A 120 -14.22 1.17 -2.64
C SER A 120 -13.79 0.62 -1.27
N ALA A 121 -14.63 0.79 -0.25
CA ALA A 121 -14.37 0.24 1.08
C ALA A 121 -14.29 -1.30 1.08
N LEU A 122 -15.15 -1.97 0.31
CA LEU A 122 -15.07 -3.42 0.14
C LEU A 122 -13.78 -3.85 -0.56
N GLY A 123 -13.31 -3.07 -1.54
CA GLY A 123 -12.01 -3.25 -2.18
C GLY A 123 -10.84 -3.09 -1.21
N ASP A 124 -10.86 -2.05 -0.36
CA ASP A 124 -9.83 -1.80 0.65
C ASP A 124 -9.76 -2.95 1.67
N VAL A 125 -10.91 -3.46 2.14
CA VAL A 125 -10.97 -4.61 3.04
C VAL A 125 -10.43 -5.87 2.34
N ALA A 126 -10.89 -6.14 1.11
CA ALA A 126 -10.40 -7.29 0.34
C ALA A 126 -8.89 -7.24 0.11
N PHE A 127 -8.34 -6.06 -0.17
CA PHE A 127 -6.89 -5.85 -0.33
C PHE A 127 -6.13 -6.05 0.98
N ALA A 128 -6.64 -5.53 2.10
CA ALA A 128 -6.02 -5.72 3.42
C ALA A 128 -5.94 -7.21 3.83
N TYR A 129 -6.95 -8.02 3.47
CA TYR A 129 -6.99 -9.45 3.75
C TYR A 129 -6.35 -10.34 2.66
N ALA A 130 -5.87 -9.78 1.55
CA ALA A 130 -5.26 -10.55 0.46
C ALA A 130 -3.97 -11.29 0.88
N GLY A 131 -3.36 -10.93 2.02
CA GLY A 131 -2.17 -11.60 2.58
C GLY A 131 -2.40 -13.02 3.12
N HIS A 132 -3.63 -13.54 3.09
CA HIS A 132 -3.95 -14.87 3.64
C HIS A 132 -3.20 -16.02 2.95
N SER A 133 -2.78 -15.84 1.69
CA SER A 133 -1.93 -16.81 0.98
C SER A 133 -0.53 -16.95 1.58
N VAL A 134 0.02 -15.88 2.15
CA VAL A 134 1.35 -15.88 2.81
C VAL A 134 1.28 -16.57 4.17
N VAL A 135 0.14 -16.48 4.86
CA VAL A 135 -0.09 -17.24 6.11
C VAL A 135 0.00 -18.74 5.89
N LEU A 136 -0.52 -19.26 4.77
CA LEU A 136 -0.43 -20.68 4.44
C LEU A 136 1.03 -21.12 4.18
N GLU A 137 1.83 -20.25 3.56
CA GLU A 137 3.26 -20.50 3.29
C GLU A 137 4.10 -20.45 4.59
N ILE A 138 3.78 -19.54 5.51
CA ILE A 138 4.40 -19.45 6.84
C ILE A 138 4.01 -20.66 7.71
N GLN A 139 2.74 -21.09 7.66
CA GLN A 139 2.29 -22.28 8.39
C GLN A 139 2.95 -23.56 7.89
N ALA A 140 3.29 -23.65 6.60
CA ALA A 140 4.04 -24.76 6.04
C ALA A 140 5.53 -24.78 6.45
N THR A 141 6.06 -23.68 7.00
CA THR A 141 7.46 -23.56 7.46
C THR A 141 7.63 -23.67 8.98
N ILE A 142 6.54 -23.71 9.75
CA ILE A 142 6.59 -24.00 11.20
C ILE A 142 6.73 -25.53 11.38
N PRO A 143 7.81 -26.02 12.02
CA PRO A 143 7.93 -27.45 12.29
C PRO A 143 6.87 -27.90 13.30
N SER A 144 6.19 -29.01 12.98
CA SER A 144 5.24 -29.70 13.86
C SER A 144 5.87 -30.15 15.17
#